data_AF-A0A951ZKX0-F1
#
_entry.id   AF-A0A951ZKX0-F1
#
_cell.length_a   1.000
_cell.length_b   1.000
_cell.length_c   1.000
_cell.angle_alpha   90.00
_cell.angle_beta   90.00
_cell.angle_gamma   90.00
#
_symmetry.space_group_name_H-M   'P 1'
#
loop_
_entity.id
_entity.type
_entity.pdbx_description
1 polymer ?
#
loop_
_entity_poly.entity_id
_entity_poly.type
_entity_poly.pdbx_seq_one_letter_code
_entity_poly.pdbx_strand_id
1 'polypeptide(L)'
;MKKKQIMAAMLISMSIGLANAGGFILINQPAASSHNPSTQVYALQCKTLNVTVNIECMMAHTKIEQVFINNSSSRLEGYFYFPVPKGSVISNFSMDVNGVMTEAEMLDADKAREIYEEIVRSMRDPALLEFADQDLFRVRIFPIEPKSTKEIRISYREKVESDNGTYMYRFPMNTKKYASAPLKNVEININIACADDLKNVFSPTHDVLVERPKTKEAKIHYVQSDFLPDTDFKVYYQTGSSILGLSCLSYKTIDDDGFFYLDMHPGLMKEGNILPKDITFVLDVSGSMNGEKMTQARNALSYCVRNLNPNDRFEIIKFSTEAKSLFGKRMPVTDNNKNTALEFIQSLRAIGGTNMDEALNMALREKTESNRPSMILFITDGKPTIGETEERALIKKIS
;
A
#
# COMPACT_ATOMS: atom_id res chain seq x y z
N MET A 1 18.67 49.11 -30.39
CA MET A 1 19.94 48.98 -29.64
C MET A 1 19.72 49.37 -28.18
N LYS A 2 20.24 48.54 -27.26
CA LYS A 2 20.32 48.63 -25.78
C LYS A 2 19.34 47.75 -25.00
N LYS A 3 19.81 46.51 -24.81
CA LYS A 3 19.41 45.54 -23.78
C LYS A 3 19.49 46.20 -22.39
N LYS A 4 18.40 46.18 -21.63
CA LYS A 4 18.46 46.26 -20.16
C LYS A 4 18.38 44.83 -19.64
N GLN A 5 19.52 44.32 -19.16
CA GLN A 5 19.59 43.11 -18.38
C GLN A 5 18.84 43.36 -17.07
N ILE A 6 17.69 42.71 -16.88
CA ILE A 6 17.11 42.50 -15.56
C ILE A 6 17.58 41.12 -15.15
N MET A 7 18.64 41.11 -14.35
CA MET A 7 19.18 39.93 -13.68
C MET A 7 18.23 39.61 -12.54
N ALA A 8 17.15 38.88 -12.84
CA ALA A 8 16.35 38.23 -11.82
C ALA A 8 17.04 36.92 -11.45
N ALA A 9 17.95 37.01 -10.48
CA ALA A 9 18.43 35.86 -9.74
C ALA A 9 17.26 35.32 -8.89
N MET A 10 16.43 34.48 -9.50
CA MET A 10 15.50 33.63 -8.77
C MET A 10 16.19 32.28 -8.66
N LEU A 11 16.91 32.10 -7.55
CA LEU A 11 17.32 30.79 -7.08
C LEU A 11 16.04 29.97 -6.90
N ILE A 12 15.69 29.22 -7.94
CA ILE A 12 14.84 28.05 -7.78
C ILE A 12 15.71 27.10 -6.97
N SER A 13 15.56 27.13 -5.65
CA SER A 13 15.98 26.03 -4.81
C SER A 13 15.06 24.85 -5.14
N MET A 14 15.30 24.22 -6.29
CA MET A 14 15.10 22.79 -6.44
C MET A 14 16.10 22.16 -5.47
N SER A 15 15.78 22.18 -4.19
CA SER A 15 16.33 21.22 -3.25
C SER A 15 15.69 19.88 -3.59
N ILE A 16 16.10 19.30 -4.72
CA ILE A 16 16.08 17.85 -4.92
C ILE A 16 17.17 17.35 -3.97
N GLY A 17 16.85 17.37 -2.67
CA GLY A 17 17.61 16.62 -1.68
C GLY A 17 17.24 15.17 -1.88
N LEU A 18 17.98 14.48 -2.76
CA LEU A 18 18.03 13.02 -2.81
C LEU A 18 18.65 12.53 -1.49
N ALA A 19 17.88 12.55 -0.41
CA ALA A 19 18.30 12.02 0.86
C ALA A 19 18.20 10.49 0.82
N ASN A 20 19.35 9.84 0.60
CA ASN A 20 19.48 8.40 0.46
C ASN A 20 19.91 7.75 1.78
N ALA A 21 19.34 6.58 2.07
CA ALA A 21 19.73 5.57 3.06
C ALA A 21 19.38 5.75 4.55
N GLY A 22 18.92 4.63 5.14
CA GLY A 22 18.96 4.38 6.58
C GLY A 22 20.40 4.31 7.09
N GLY A 23 20.57 4.21 8.40
CA GLY A 23 21.90 4.34 9.02
C GLY A 23 22.94 3.35 8.47
N PHE A 24 24.21 3.77 8.43
CA PHE A 24 25.32 2.98 7.91
C PHE A 24 26.56 3.12 8.78
N ILE A 25 27.40 2.08 8.84
CA ILE A 25 28.68 2.11 9.56
C ILE A 25 29.82 2.17 8.55
N LEU A 26 30.65 3.22 8.62
CA LEU A 26 31.90 3.26 7.86
C LEU A 26 33.06 2.75 8.72
N ILE A 27 33.77 1.77 8.20
CA ILE A 27 34.99 1.22 8.80
C ILE A 27 36.19 1.96 8.21
N ASN A 28 37.14 2.34 9.08
CA ASN A 28 38.38 2.99 8.67
C ASN A 28 39.57 2.09 9.05
N GLN A 29 40.12 1.33 8.12
CA GLN A 29 41.24 0.41 8.39
C GLN A 29 42.54 0.87 7.72
N PRO A 30 43.68 0.90 8.45
CA PRO A 30 44.99 1.09 7.82
C PRO A 30 45.25 -0.05 6.82
N ALA A 31 45.77 0.27 5.63
CA ALA A 31 46.07 -0.73 4.61
C ALA A 31 47.01 -1.82 5.16
N ALA A 32 46.73 -3.07 4.80
CA ALA A 32 47.49 -4.24 5.24
C ALA A 32 48.91 -4.32 4.63
N SER A 33 49.35 -3.38 3.79
CA SER A 33 50.64 -3.42 3.11
C SER A 33 51.44 -2.12 3.27
N SER A 34 52.74 -2.25 3.57
CA SER A 34 53.69 -1.14 3.75
C SER A 34 54.00 -0.34 2.49
N HIS A 35 53.45 -0.72 1.33
CA HIS A 35 53.79 -0.14 0.03
C HIS A 35 52.70 0.78 -0.54
N ASN A 36 51.55 0.91 0.13
CA ASN A 36 50.53 1.87 -0.26
C ASN A 36 49.75 2.36 0.97
N PRO A 37 50.02 3.56 1.51
CA PRO A 37 49.45 4.04 2.78
C PRO A 37 48.02 4.57 2.64
N SER A 38 47.19 4.00 1.75
CA SER A 38 45.81 4.43 1.59
C SER A 38 44.90 3.68 2.58
N THR A 39 44.34 4.38 3.55
CA THR A 39 43.33 3.83 4.47
C THR A 39 42.14 3.30 3.68
N GLN A 40 41.76 2.03 3.89
CA GLN A 40 40.61 1.44 3.21
C GLN A 40 39.36 1.81 4.00
N VAL A 41 38.46 2.57 3.36
CA VAL A 41 37.16 2.94 3.91
C VAL A 41 36.06 2.17 3.17
N TYR A 42 35.18 1.50 3.92
CA TYR A 42 34.06 0.77 3.35
C TYR A 42 32.86 0.74 4.30
N ALA A 43 31.67 0.58 3.75
CA ALA A 43 30.44 0.40 4.52
C ALA A 43 30.32 -1.04 5.05
N LEU A 44 30.05 -1.18 6.35
CA LEU A 44 29.77 -2.48 6.95
C LEU A 44 28.40 -2.98 6.48
N GLN A 45 28.29 -4.28 6.19
CA GLN A 45 27.05 -4.88 5.73
C GLN A 45 25.95 -4.76 6.79
N CYS A 46 24.83 -4.15 6.42
CA CYS A 46 23.57 -4.23 7.16
C CYS A 46 22.82 -5.50 6.74
N LYS A 47 22.41 -6.33 7.70
CA LYS A 47 21.71 -7.61 7.48
C LYS A 47 20.21 -7.47 7.68
N THR A 48 19.81 -6.77 8.73
CA THR A 48 18.40 -6.61 9.12
C THR A 48 18.08 -5.13 9.30
N LEU A 49 16.91 -4.71 8.83
CA LEU A 49 16.35 -3.38 9.03
C LEU A 49 14.90 -3.52 9.50
N ASN A 50 14.65 -3.20 10.76
CA ASN A 50 13.30 -3.13 11.31
C ASN A 50 12.95 -1.67 11.60
N VAL A 51 11.80 -1.22 11.13
CA VAL A 51 11.32 0.15 11.32
C VAL A 51 9.93 0.11 11.90
N THR A 52 9.74 0.75 13.05
CA THR A 52 8.42 0.93 13.66
C THR A 52 8.12 2.41 13.75
N VAL A 53 7.03 2.84 13.15
CA VAL A 53 6.59 4.24 13.11
C VAL A 53 5.24 4.36 13.79
N ASN A 54 5.11 5.28 14.74
CA ASN A 54 3.83 5.65 15.32
C ASN A 54 3.53 7.10 14.93
N ILE A 55 2.44 7.31 14.21
CA ILE A 55 2.05 8.60 13.65
C ILE A 55 0.77 9.07 14.35
N GLU A 56 0.87 10.19 15.06
CA GLU A 56 -0.24 10.90 15.69
C GLU A 56 -0.58 12.14 14.88
N CYS A 57 -1.51 12.01 13.93
CA CYS A 57 -1.83 13.01 12.90
C CYS A 57 -0.62 13.53 12.11
N MET A 58 0.11 14.48 12.68
CA MET A 58 1.22 15.20 12.06
C MET A 58 2.56 14.97 12.76
N MET A 59 2.61 14.10 13.78
CA MET A 59 3.84 13.80 14.51
C MET A 59 4.17 12.32 14.34
N ALA A 60 5.32 12.03 13.72
CA ALA A 60 5.82 10.67 13.58
C ALA A 60 6.91 10.42 14.62
N HIS A 61 6.80 9.30 15.34
CA HIS A 61 7.86 8.76 16.17
C HIS A 61 8.37 7.48 15.52
N THR A 62 9.58 7.55 14.99
CA THR A 62 10.22 6.49 14.23
C THR A 62 11.27 5.82 15.08
N LYS A 63 11.19 4.49 15.20
CA LYS A 63 12.17 3.62 15.83
C LYS A 63 12.77 2.72 14.77
N ILE A 64 14.09 2.64 14.75
CA ILE A 64 14.85 1.89 13.76
C ILE A 64 15.78 0.95 14.50
N GLU A 65 15.78 -0.31 14.08
CA GLU A 65 16.70 -1.34 14.57
C GLU A 65 17.46 -1.90 13.37
N GLN A 66 18.79 -1.82 13.43
CA GLN A 66 19.68 -2.30 12.38
C GLN A 66 20.67 -3.28 12.95
N VAL A 67 20.84 -4.41 12.26
CA VAL A 67 21.83 -5.42 12.61
C VAL A 67 22.91 -5.44 11.54
N PHE A 68 24.12 -5.02 11.92
CA PHE A 68 25.29 -5.07 11.05
C PHE A 68 26.11 -6.33 11.32
N ILE A 69 26.85 -6.82 10.33
CA ILE A 69 27.71 -8.01 10.47
C ILE A 69 29.16 -7.71 10.10
N ASN A 70 30.08 -8.11 10.98
CA ASN A 70 31.50 -8.13 10.69
C ASN A 70 31.89 -9.50 10.12
N ASN A 71 31.99 -9.58 8.79
CA ASN A 71 32.42 -10.81 8.11
C ASN A 71 33.94 -11.03 8.14
N SER A 72 34.74 -10.08 8.66
CA SER A 72 36.19 -10.22 8.73
C SER A 72 36.64 -11.08 9.93
N SER A 73 37.92 -11.45 9.95
CA SER A 73 38.58 -12.10 11.09
C SER A 73 39.21 -11.11 12.08
N SER A 74 39.06 -9.80 11.83
CA SER A 74 39.66 -8.75 12.65
C SER A 74 38.59 -8.00 13.43
N ARG A 75 38.96 -7.51 14.61
CA ARG A 75 38.13 -6.59 15.38
C ARG A 75 38.12 -5.25 14.68
N LEU A 76 36.93 -4.70 14.44
CA LEU A 76 36.75 -3.47 13.70
C LEU A 76 36.34 -2.31 14.61
N GLU A 77 36.62 -1.13 14.11
CA GLU A 77 36.15 0.15 14.62
C GLU A 77 35.57 0.93 13.46
N GLY A 78 34.48 1.66 13.71
CA GLY A 78 33.90 2.54 12.71
C GLY A 78 33.05 3.64 13.30
N TYR A 79 32.44 4.41 12.42
CA TYR A 79 31.46 5.43 12.77
C TYR A 79 30.12 5.08 12.15
N PHE A 80 29.09 5.05 12.98
CA PHE A 80 27.71 5.00 12.54
C PHE A 80 27.26 6.40 12.14
N TYR A 81 26.70 6.51 10.94
CA TYR A 81 26.12 7.71 10.38
C TYR A 81 24.64 7.48 10.15
N PHE A 82 23.81 8.42 10.59
CA PHE A 82 22.38 8.40 10.33
C PHE A 82 21.91 9.77 9.85
N PRO A 83 21.39 9.88 8.61
CA PRO A 83 20.79 11.13 8.14
C PRO A 83 19.48 11.38 8.89
N VAL A 84 19.41 12.54 9.50
CA VAL A 84 18.30 12.97 10.33
C VAL A 84 17.39 13.85 9.46
N PRO A 85 16.08 13.53 9.33
CA PRO A 85 15.16 14.41 8.61
C PRO A 85 15.21 15.83 9.17
N LYS A 86 15.10 16.85 8.29
CA LYS A 86 15.15 18.26 8.72
C LYS A 86 14.05 18.55 9.75
N GLY A 87 14.42 19.23 10.83
CA GLY A 87 13.46 19.59 11.89
C GLY A 87 13.02 18.40 12.76
N SER A 88 13.67 17.25 12.63
CA SER A 88 13.46 16.11 13.53
C SER A 88 14.38 16.19 14.75
N VAL A 89 13.97 15.51 15.82
CA VAL A 89 14.69 15.46 17.09
C VAL A 89 14.98 14.01 17.43
N ILE A 90 16.25 13.66 17.59
CA ILE A 90 16.65 12.33 18.06
C ILE A 90 16.25 12.18 19.52
N SER A 91 15.53 11.12 19.82
CA SER A 91 15.01 10.83 21.16
C SER A 91 15.84 9.80 21.91
N ASN A 92 16.47 8.84 21.22
CA ASN A 92 17.29 7.81 21.85
C ASN A 92 18.24 7.19 20.82
N PHE A 93 19.45 6.85 21.27
CA PHE A 93 20.37 5.98 20.56
C PHE A 93 20.92 4.92 21.51
N SER A 94 20.88 3.66 21.11
CA SER A 94 21.50 2.57 21.86
C SER A 94 22.18 1.58 20.92
N MET A 95 23.20 0.91 21.44
CA MET A 95 23.92 -0.13 20.69
C MET A 95 24.24 -1.31 21.59
N ASP A 96 24.43 -2.48 20.96
CA ASP A 96 24.87 -3.67 21.65
C ASP A 96 26.34 -3.55 22.11
N VAL A 97 26.55 -3.66 23.42
CA VAL A 97 27.84 -3.79 24.08
C VAL A 97 27.83 -5.09 24.88
N ASN A 98 28.54 -6.11 24.38
CA ASN A 98 28.69 -7.42 25.02
C ASN A 98 27.36 -8.15 25.31
N GLY A 99 26.37 -8.04 24.42
CA GLY A 99 25.05 -8.65 24.55
C GLY A 99 24.04 -7.79 25.31
N VAL A 100 24.40 -6.56 25.71
CA VAL A 100 23.55 -5.64 26.45
C VAL A 100 23.37 -4.34 25.66
N MET A 101 22.11 -3.98 25.41
CA MET A 101 21.78 -2.70 24.78
C MET A 101 22.12 -1.56 25.74
N THR A 102 23.09 -0.74 25.35
CA THR A 102 23.59 0.39 26.14
C THR A 102 23.22 1.69 25.43
N GLU A 103 22.57 2.60 26.15
CA GLU A 103 22.22 3.94 25.66
C GLU A 103 23.46 4.83 25.62
N ALA A 104 23.63 5.58 24.53
CA ALA A 104 24.74 6.53 24.39
C ALA A 104 24.30 7.94 24.78
N GLU A 105 25.20 8.68 25.42
CA GLU A 105 25.00 10.10 25.68
C GLU A 105 25.06 10.89 24.35
N MET A 106 23.98 11.61 24.03
CA MET A 106 23.88 12.41 22.82
C MET A 106 24.58 13.75 23.03
N LEU A 107 25.67 13.99 22.30
CA LEU A 107 26.36 15.28 22.24
C LEU A 107 25.84 16.09 21.04
N ASP A 108 25.85 17.43 21.15
CA ASP A 108 25.27 18.37 20.17
C ASP A 108 25.73 18.18 18.71
N ALA A 109 24.79 18.41 17.79
CA ALA A 109 24.87 18.09 16.35
C ALA A 109 25.93 18.89 15.55
N ASP A 110 26.29 20.10 15.99
CA ASP A 110 27.15 21.02 15.20
C ASP A 110 28.57 20.48 14.97
N LYS A 111 29.12 19.70 15.92
CA LYS A 111 30.48 19.12 15.82
C LYS A 111 30.55 17.87 14.94
N ALA A 112 29.41 17.28 14.56
CA ALA A 112 29.39 16.07 13.73
C ALA A 112 29.61 16.39 12.24
N ARG A 113 29.13 17.55 11.78
CA ARG A 113 29.07 17.95 10.37
C ARG A 113 30.43 18.24 9.73
N GLU A 114 31.27 19.05 10.37
CA GLU A 114 32.56 19.48 9.81
C GLU A 114 33.50 18.30 9.49
N ILE A 115 33.57 17.33 10.39
CA ILE A 115 34.40 16.13 10.25
C ILE A 115 33.85 15.17 9.16
N TYR A 116 32.53 15.15 8.93
CA TYR A 116 31.94 14.37 7.84
C TYR A 116 32.30 14.95 6.46
N GLU A 117 32.17 16.27 6.30
CA GLU A 117 32.53 16.96 5.06
C GLU A 117 34.02 16.75 4.70
N GLU A 118 34.91 16.68 5.70
CA GLU A 118 36.33 16.39 5.51
C GLU A 118 36.58 14.95 4.97
N ILE A 119 35.90 13.94 5.54
CA ILE A 119 36.00 12.54 5.11
C ILE A 119 35.51 12.39 3.66
N VAL A 120 34.37 12.98 3.32
CA VAL A 120 33.79 12.90 1.96
C VAL A 120 34.72 13.56 0.93
N ARG A 121 35.30 14.72 1.28
CA ARG A 121 36.32 15.38 0.44
C ARG A 121 37.54 14.49 0.22
N SER A 122 37.96 13.73 1.23
CA SER A 122 39.10 12.81 1.14
C SER A 122 38.82 11.58 0.28
N MET A 123 37.59 11.03 0.34
CA MET A 123 37.20 9.83 -0.41
C MET A 123 36.89 10.10 -1.88
N ARG A 124 36.69 11.37 -2.27
CA ARG A 124 36.27 11.78 -3.63
C ARG A 124 35.06 10.99 -4.15
N ASP A 125 34.19 10.53 -3.24
CA ASP A 125 32.97 9.82 -3.59
C ASP A 125 31.81 10.84 -3.67
N PRO A 126 31.33 11.18 -4.88
CA PRO A 126 30.31 12.21 -5.07
C PRO A 126 28.96 11.83 -4.46
N ALA A 127 28.72 10.54 -4.24
CA ALA A 127 27.44 10.06 -3.76
C ALA A 127 27.24 10.45 -2.28
N LEU A 128 28.30 10.44 -1.47
CA LEU A 128 28.26 10.88 -0.06
C LEU A 128 28.09 12.40 0.13
N LEU A 129 28.13 13.23 -0.92
CA LEU A 129 27.84 14.67 -0.82
C LEU A 129 26.35 14.98 -0.70
N GLU A 130 25.46 14.03 -1.04
CA GLU A 130 24.00 14.19 -0.99
C GLU A 130 23.47 14.45 0.44
N PHE A 131 24.26 14.14 1.46
CA PHE A 131 23.93 14.32 2.87
C PHE A 131 24.22 15.73 3.43
N ALA A 132 24.92 16.58 2.67
CA ALA A 132 25.30 17.92 3.12
C ALA A 132 24.08 18.81 3.44
N ASP A 133 22.92 18.54 2.83
CA ASP A 133 21.70 19.30 3.07
C ASP A 133 20.87 18.80 4.26
N GLN A 134 21.31 17.75 4.99
CA GLN A 134 20.59 17.21 6.15
C GLN A 134 21.37 17.39 7.46
N ASP A 135 20.66 17.26 8.58
CA ASP A 135 21.32 17.03 9.87
C ASP A 135 21.86 15.59 9.87
N LEU A 136 23.06 15.40 10.40
CA LEU A 136 23.75 14.11 10.37
C LEU A 136 24.15 13.70 11.79
N PHE A 137 23.62 12.57 12.23
CA PHE A 137 24.00 11.97 13.49
C PHE A 137 25.21 11.06 13.30
N ARG A 138 26.23 11.22 14.15
CA ARG A 138 27.44 10.40 14.12
C ARG A 138 27.77 9.86 15.50
N VAL A 139 27.98 8.55 15.60
CA VAL A 139 28.51 7.89 16.81
C VAL A 139 29.65 6.95 16.47
N ARG A 140 30.71 6.96 17.29
CA ARG A 140 31.80 5.99 17.19
C ARG A 140 31.32 4.63 17.70
N ILE A 141 31.49 3.59 16.91
CA ILE A 141 31.12 2.22 17.24
C ILE A 141 32.39 1.40 17.45
N PHE A 142 32.62 1.00 18.69
CA PHE A 142 33.73 0.14 19.09
C PHE A 142 33.37 -0.67 20.35
N PRO A 143 33.79 -1.93 20.46
CA PRO A 143 34.35 -2.78 19.41
C PRO A 143 33.27 -3.46 18.56
N ILE A 144 33.60 -3.78 17.30
CA ILE A 144 32.82 -4.71 16.47
C ILE A 144 33.63 -6.00 16.32
N GLU A 145 33.26 -7.04 17.06
CA GLU A 145 34.06 -8.26 17.16
C GLU A 145 34.07 -9.06 15.84
N PRO A 146 35.14 -9.85 15.55
CA PRO A 146 35.20 -10.70 14.38
C PRO A 146 34.01 -11.66 14.29
N LYS A 147 33.49 -11.88 13.08
CA LYS A 147 32.39 -12.85 12.82
C LYS A 147 31.15 -12.64 13.71
N SER A 148 30.97 -11.42 14.23
CA SER A 148 29.87 -11.07 15.13
C SER A 148 28.94 -10.04 14.50
N THR A 149 27.77 -9.87 15.11
CA THR A 149 26.83 -8.81 14.76
C THR A 149 26.97 -7.61 15.69
N LYS A 150 26.59 -6.45 15.19
CA LYS A 150 26.40 -5.24 15.99
C LYS A 150 24.98 -4.73 15.78
N GLU A 151 24.18 -4.72 16.85
CA GLU A 151 22.85 -4.16 16.83
C GLU A 151 22.88 -2.68 17.22
N ILE A 152 22.18 -1.86 16.45
CA ILE A 152 22.03 -0.42 16.67
C ILE A 152 20.54 -0.11 16.67
N ARG A 153 20.10 0.68 17.65
CA ARG A 153 18.75 1.22 17.72
C ARG A 153 18.80 2.73 17.80
N ILE A 154 18.01 3.39 16.98
CA ILE A 154 17.84 4.84 16.99
C ILE A 154 16.36 5.19 16.92
N SER A 155 15.97 6.23 17.63
CA SER A 155 14.63 6.80 17.49
C SER A 155 14.67 8.30 17.36
N TYR A 156 13.75 8.84 16.59
CA TYR A 156 13.56 10.27 16.43
C TYR A 156 12.08 10.61 16.25
N ARG A 157 11.77 11.89 16.45
CA ARG A 157 10.45 12.44 16.17
C ARG A 157 10.54 13.50 15.09
N GLU A 158 9.60 13.50 14.17
CA GLU A 158 9.51 14.51 13.12
C GLU A 158 8.06 14.96 12.91
N LYS A 159 7.90 16.19 12.44
CA LYS A 159 6.61 16.67 11.95
C LYS A 159 6.39 16.16 10.53
N VAL A 160 5.31 15.43 10.31
CA VAL A 160 4.87 15.02 8.97
C VAL A 160 4.19 16.21 8.29
N GLU A 161 4.74 16.63 7.15
CA GLU A 161 4.19 17.72 6.37
C GLU A 161 2.90 17.30 5.66
N SER A 162 2.00 18.26 5.47
CA SER A 162 0.80 18.10 4.66
C SER A 162 0.79 19.07 3.50
N ASP A 163 0.33 18.58 2.35
CA ASP A 163 0.02 19.38 1.18
C ASP A 163 -1.43 19.09 0.78
N ASN A 164 -2.25 20.15 0.69
CA ASN A 164 -3.68 20.07 0.37
C ASN A 164 -4.46 18.99 1.16
N GLY A 165 -4.15 18.80 2.45
CA GLY A 165 -4.81 17.83 3.32
C GLY A 165 -4.30 16.39 3.20
N THR A 166 -3.28 16.16 2.38
CA THR A 166 -2.57 14.88 2.28
C THR A 166 -1.26 14.96 3.05
N TYR A 167 -1.09 14.08 4.03
CA TYR A 167 0.16 13.90 4.75
C TYR A 167 1.05 12.90 4.01
N MET A 168 2.35 13.17 3.96
CA MET A 168 3.33 12.24 3.39
C MET A 168 4.42 11.95 4.43
N TYR A 169 4.41 10.73 4.96
CA TYR A 169 5.54 10.22 5.72
C TYR A 169 6.57 9.58 4.78
N ARG A 170 7.86 9.88 4.97
CA ARG A 170 8.96 9.32 4.19
C ARG A 170 10.02 8.77 5.11
N PHE A 171 10.29 7.47 4.98
CA PHE A 171 11.47 6.85 5.58
C PHE A 171 12.57 6.69 4.52
N PRO A 172 13.73 7.37 4.68
CA PRO A 172 14.84 7.27 3.74
C PRO A 172 15.46 5.88 3.84
N MET A 173 15.32 5.08 2.78
CA MET A 173 15.84 3.71 2.77
C MET A 173 16.57 3.33 1.49
N ASN A 174 16.58 4.20 0.47
CA ASN A 174 17.30 3.96 -0.78
C ASN A 174 18.81 3.83 -0.51
N THR A 175 19.31 2.60 -0.48
CA THR A 175 20.71 2.29 -0.10
C THR A 175 21.50 1.70 -1.27
N LYS A 176 20.89 1.49 -2.44
CA LYS A 176 21.48 0.80 -3.61
C LYS A 176 22.85 1.32 -4.03
N LYS A 177 23.14 2.62 -3.80
CA LYS A 177 24.44 3.22 -4.14
C LYS A 177 25.59 2.82 -3.20
N TYR A 178 25.31 2.43 -1.95
CA TYR A 178 26.33 2.21 -0.90
C TYR A 178 26.25 0.84 -0.21
N ALA A 179 25.13 0.12 -0.41
CA ALA A 179 24.93 -1.18 0.21
C ALA A 179 25.96 -2.19 -0.33
N SER A 180 26.75 -2.76 0.57
CA SER A 180 27.74 -3.78 0.23
C SER A 180 27.10 -5.13 -0.13
N ALA A 181 25.83 -5.34 0.26
CA ALA A 181 25.03 -6.52 -0.04
C ALA A 181 23.53 -6.22 0.22
N PRO A 182 22.60 -7.04 -0.32
CA PRO A 182 21.18 -6.94 0.00
C PRO A 182 20.90 -7.16 1.50
N LEU A 183 19.86 -6.47 2.00
CA LEU A 183 19.27 -6.71 3.32
C LEU A 183 18.63 -8.09 3.32
N LYS A 184 18.96 -8.92 4.31
CA LYS A 184 18.36 -10.26 4.45
C LYS A 184 16.91 -10.17 4.89
N ASN A 185 16.61 -9.26 5.81
CA ASN A 185 15.26 -9.03 6.31
C ASN A 185 14.99 -7.53 6.41
N VAL A 186 13.85 -7.11 5.88
CA VAL A 186 13.32 -5.77 6.01
C VAL A 186 11.89 -5.89 6.53
N GLU A 187 11.60 -5.19 7.62
CA GLU A 187 10.26 -5.08 8.17
C GLU A 187 9.95 -3.63 8.50
N ILE A 188 8.83 -3.12 7.99
CA ILE A 188 8.36 -1.76 8.27
C ILE A 188 6.92 -1.85 8.75
N ASN A 189 6.70 -1.40 9.98
CA ASN A 189 5.40 -1.34 10.64
C ASN A 189 5.05 0.12 10.92
N ILE A 190 3.93 0.60 10.39
CA ILE A 190 3.46 1.98 10.62
C ILE A 190 2.07 1.93 11.25
N ASN A 191 1.93 2.51 12.43
CA ASN A 191 0.64 2.73 13.09
C ASN A 191 0.26 4.20 12.95
N ILE A 192 -0.91 4.47 12.38
CA ILE A 192 -1.44 5.82 12.21
C ILE A 192 -2.68 5.95 13.09
N ALA A 193 -2.71 6.96 13.94
CA ALA A 193 -3.86 7.34 14.74
C ALA A 193 -4.13 8.83 14.56
N CYS A 194 -5.37 9.19 14.23
CA CYS A 194 -5.76 10.58 14.00
C CYS A 194 -6.97 11.01 14.84
N ALA A 195 -7.12 12.32 15.05
CA ALA A 195 -8.31 12.88 15.70
C ALA A 195 -9.54 12.77 14.80
N ASP A 196 -9.34 12.94 13.49
CA ASP A 196 -10.36 12.80 12.44
C ASP A 196 -10.31 11.43 11.76
N ASP A 197 -11.36 11.09 11.02
CA ASP A 197 -11.41 9.86 10.24
C ASP A 197 -10.32 9.86 9.16
N LEU A 198 -9.55 8.78 9.13
CA LEU A 198 -8.63 8.49 8.04
C LEU A 198 -9.43 8.23 6.75
N LYS A 199 -8.89 8.66 5.62
CA LYS A 199 -9.47 8.43 4.29
C LYS A 199 -8.55 7.53 3.48
N ASN A 200 -7.79 8.09 2.55
CA ASN A 200 -6.81 7.33 1.79
C ASN A 200 -5.63 7.01 2.71
N VAL A 201 -5.12 5.79 2.63
CA VAL A 201 -3.87 5.34 3.25
C VAL A 201 -3.23 4.39 2.26
N PHE A 202 -2.10 4.78 1.68
CA PHE A 202 -1.44 3.96 0.64
C PHE A 202 0.06 4.27 0.55
N SER A 203 0.80 3.36 -0.07
CA SER A 203 2.20 3.56 -0.46
C SER A 203 2.30 3.46 -1.98
N PRO A 204 2.77 4.50 -2.69
CA PRO A 204 3.05 4.42 -4.13
C PRO A 204 4.43 3.82 -4.42
N THR A 205 5.24 3.55 -3.38
CA THR A 205 6.64 3.13 -3.52
C THR A 205 6.85 1.64 -3.22
N HIS A 206 5.96 1.05 -2.41
CA HIS A 206 6.08 -0.31 -1.92
C HIS A 206 4.69 -0.93 -1.89
N ASP A 207 4.59 -2.22 -2.23
CA ASP A 207 3.37 -2.99 -2.05
C ASP A 207 3.21 -3.33 -0.57
N VAL A 208 2.17 -2.78 0.07
CA VAL A 208 1.99 -2.81 1.52
C VAL A 208 0.63 -3.38 1.88
N LEU A 209 0.58 -4.15 2.98
CA LEU A 209 -0.68 -4.54 3.58
C LEU A 209 -1.19 -3.39 4.45
N VAL A 210 -2.37 -2.86 4.14
CA VAL A 210 -3.03 -1.82 4.95
C VAL A 210 -4.23 -2.42 5.67
N GLU A 211 -4.17 -2.44 7.00
CA GLU A 211 -5.29 -2.80 7.85
C GLU A 211 -5.95 -1.55 8.44
N ARG A 212 -7.29 -1.54 8.47
CA ARG A 212 -8.07 -0.42 9.01
C ARG A 212 -8.96 -0.90 10.15
N PRO A 213 -8.42 -1.08 11.38
CA PRO A 213 -9.19 -1.59 12.50
C PRO A 213 -10.33 -0.64 12.93
N LYS A 214 -10.15 0.67 12.73
CA LYS A 214 -11.17 1.71 13.02
C LYS A 214 -11.11 2.82 11.98
N THR A 215 -12.10 3.71 11.96
CA THR A 215 -12.13 4.83 11.00
C THR A 215 -10.96 5.80 11.17
N LYS A 216 -10.43 5.93 12.39
CA LYS A 216 -9.34 6.85 12.76
C LYS A 216 -7.97 6.18 12.93
N GLU A 217 -7.89 4.88 12.69
CA GLU A 217 -6.69 4.08 12.91
C GLU A 217 -6.36 3.29 11.64
N ALA A 218 -5.09 3.26 11.25
CA ALA A 218 -4.58 2.40 10.19
C ALA A 218 -3.26 1.76 10.62
N LYS A 219 -3.05 0.52 10.17
CA LYS A 219 -1.77 -0.18 10.32
C LYS A 219 -1.27 -0.55 8.94
N ILE A 220 0.02 -0.32 8.72
CA ILE A 220 0.68 -0.63 7.46
C ILE A 220 1.82 -1.59 7.78
N HIS A 221 1.84 -2.69 7.06
CA HIS A 221 2.83 -3.74 7.22
C HIS A 221 3.53 -3.99 5.89
N TYR A 222 4.86 -3.97 5.92
CA TYR A 222 5.72 -4.29 4.79
C TYR A 222 6.84 -5.22 5.25
N VAL A 223 7.02 -6.32 4.53
CA VAL A 223 8.09 -7.29 4.77
C VAL A 223 8.73 -7.67 3.45
N GLN A 224 10.05 -7.72 3.41
CA GLN A 224 10.80 -8.23 2.27
C GLN A 224 12.08 -8.94 2.72
N SER A 225 12.53 -9.92 1.94
CA SER A 225 13.79 -10.63 2.14
C SER A 225 14.71 -10.50 0.94
N ASP A 226 16.02 -10.59 1.18
CA ASP A 226 17.07 -10.47 0.15
C ASP A 226 16.88 -9.22 -0.76
N PHE A 227 16.55 -8.10 -0.14
CA PHE A 227 16.15 -6.86 -0.80
C PHE A 227 17.30 -5.86 -0.88
N LEU A 228 17.44 -5.21 -2.04
CA LEU A 228 18.33 -4.07 -2.22
C LEU A 228 17.48 -2.81 -2.44
N PRO A 229 17.21 -2.01 -1.40
CA PRO A 229 16.37 -0.82 -1.50
C PRO A 229 16.91 0.19 -2.52
N ASP A 230 16.08 0.53 -3.51
CA ASP A 230 16.42 1.48 -4.57
C ASP A 230 15.48 2.69 -4.63
N THR A 231 14.52 2.75 -3.72
CA THR A 231 13.61 3.88 -3.50
C THR A 231 13.32 4.05 -2.01
N ASP A 232 12.86 5.24 -1.62
CA ASP A 232 12.46 5.52 -0.25
C ASP A 232 11.07 4.95 0.05
N PHE A 233 10.82 4.59 1.30
CA PHE A 233 9.49 4.17 1.73
C PHE A 233 8.62 5.38 1.98
N LYS A 234 7.55 5.53 1.20
CA LYS A 234 6.61 6.65 1.30
C LYS A 234 5.20 6.16 1.62
N VAL A 235 4.57 6.75 2.61
CA VAL A 235 3.16 6.52 2.93
C VAL A 235 2.43 7.84 2.86
N TYR A 236 1.31 7.82 2.13
CA TYR A 236 0.38 8.93 2.03
C TYR A 236 -0.86 8.59 2.83
N TYR A 237 -1.32 9.53 3.64
CA TYR A 237 -2.59 9.40 4.32
C TYR A 237 -3.35 10.72 4.39
N GLN A 238 -4.67 10.63 4.45
CA GLN A 238 -5.55 11.79 4.52
C GLN A 238 -6.48 11.67 5.71
N THR A 239 -6.87 12.83 6.25
CA THR A 239 -7.87 12.96 7.30
C THR A 239 -9.00 13.85 6.83
N GLY A 240 -10.24 13.54 7.21
CA GLY A 240 -11.34 14.46 6.94
C GLY A 240 -12.71 13.93 7.33
N SER A 241 -13.72 14.79 7.24
CA SER A 241 -15.13 14.47 7.51
C SER A 241 -15.91 14.04 6.26
N SER A 242 -15.34 14.24 5.07
CA SER A 242 -15.91 13.85 3.78
C SER A 242 -16.14 12.34 3.68
N ILE A 243 -17.24 11.94 3.01
CA ILE A 243 -17.56 10.53 2.71
C ILE A 243 -16.55 9.96 1.70
N LEU A 244 -16.00 10.81 0.84
CA LEU A 244 -15.04 10.46 -0.19
C LEU A 244 -13.62 10.86 0.24
N GLY A 245 -12.67 9.94 0.13
CA GLY A 245 -11.24 10.25 0.18
C GLY A 245 -10.75 10.61 -1.23
N LEU A 246 -10.16 11.80 -1.36
CA LEU A 246 -9.66 12.34 -2.63
C LEU A 246 -8.22 12.79 -2.44
N SER A 247 -7.25 12.03 -2.95
CA SER A 247 -5.85 12.44 -2.99
C SER A 247 -5.50 12.92 -4.38
N CYS A 248 -5.02 14.16 -4.49
CA CYS A 248 -4.52 14.71 -5.74
C CYS A 248 -3.05 15.09 -5.56
N LEU A 249 -2.16 14.45 -6.32
CA LEU A 249 -0.76 14.83 -6.44
C LEU A 249 -0.59 15.51 -7.79
N SER A 250 -0.04 16.72 -7.81
CA SER A 250 0.20 17.47 -9.05
C SER A 250 1.68 17.76 -9.24
N TYR A 251 2.13 17.74 -10.48
CA TYR A 251 3.50 18.02 -10.88
C TYR A 251 3.50 18.87 -12.16
N LYS A 252 4.26 19.97 -12.18
CA LYS A 252 4.41 20.81 -13.36
C LYS A 252 5.82 21.40 -13.42
N THR A 253 6.49 21.26 -14.56
CA THR A 253 7.73 21.98 -14.88
C THR A 253 7.41 23.32 -15.55
N ILE A 254 8.40 24.21 -15.68
CA ILE A 254 8.19 25.54 -16.28
C ILE A 254 7.82 25.42 -17.76
N ASP A 255 8.38 24.43 -18.47
CA ASP A 255 8.31 24.32 -19.92
C ASP A 255 7.42 23.17 -20.45
N ASP A 256 6.98 22.24 -19.59
CA ASP A 256 6.11 21.12 -20.00
C ASP A 256 4.69 21.22 -19.44
N ASP A 257 3.79 20.43 -20.02
CA ASP A 257 2.46 20.21 -19.49
C ASP A 257 2.53 19.57 -18.10
N GLY A 258 1.64 20.02 -17.20
CA GLY A 258 1.54 19.46 -15.87
C GLY A 258 0.83 18.11 -15.87
N PHE A 259 1.24 17.22 -14.98
CA PHE A 259 0.59 15.94 -14.72
C PHE A 259 -0.05 15.96 -13.34
N PHE A 260 -1.12 15.20 -13.17
CA PHE A 260 -1.68 14.94 -11.86
C PHE A 260 -2.09 13.47 -11.73
N TYR A 261 -2.05 12.98 -10.50
CA TYR A 261 -2.58 11.70 -10.09
C TYR A 261 -3.74 11.96 -9.14
N LEU A 262 -4.94 11.53 -9.53
CA LEU A 262 -6.12 11.60 -8.70
C LEU A 262 -6.48 10.19 -8.22
N ASP A 263 -6.51 10.03 -6.92
CA ASP A 263 -6.88 8.80 -6.25
C ASP A 263 -8.15 8.99 -5.44
N MET A 264 -9.18 8.20 -5.77
CA MET A 264 -10.52 8.31 -5.21
C MET A 264 -10.86 7.02 -4.46
N HIS A 265 -10.96 7.09 -3.15
CA HIS A 265 -11.43 5.97 -2.34
C HIS A 265 -12.78 6.32 -1.71
N PRO A 266 -13.82 5.49 -1.90
CA PRO A 266 -15.00 5.59 -1.05
C PRO A 266 -14.55 5.35 0.39
N GLY A 267 -14.80 6.31 1.27
CA GLY A 267 -14.47 6.14 2.69
C GLY A 267 -15.22 4.94 3.27
N LEU A 268 -14.74 4.43 4.40
CA LEU A 268 -15.50 3.45 5.19
C LEU A 268 -16.82 4.11 5.58
N MET A 269 -17.89 3.76 4.84
CA MET A 269 -19.24 4.19 5.16
C MET A 269 -19.57 3.64 6.54
N LYS A 270 -20.00 4.50 7.47
CA LYS A 270 -20.67 4.02 8.68
C LYS A 270 -21.79 3.07 8.26
N GLU A 271 -21.90 1.93 8.93
CA GLU A 271 -23.03 1.01 8.77
C GLU A 271 -24.33 1.84 8.77
N GLY A 272 -25.06 1.85 7.64
CA GLY A 272 -26.31 2.62 7.57
C GLY A 272 -26.83 2.98 6.17
N ASN A 273 -25.97 3.16 5.16
CA ASN A 273 -26.41 3.55 3.81
C ASN A 273 -26.12 2.46 2.77
N ILE A 274 -26.67 1.26 2.96
CA ILE A 274 -26.70 0.27 1.87
C ILE A 274 -27.80 0.70 0.90
N LEU A 275 -27.40 1.11 -0.31
CA LEU A 275 -28.35 1.45 -1.38
C LEU A 275 -29.24 0.23 -1.68
N PRO A 276 -30.58 0.37 -1.62
CA PRO A 276 -31.49 -0.68 -2.04
C PRO A 276 -31.24 -1.07 -3.49
N LYS A 277 -31.19 -2.37 -3.78
CA LYS A 277 -30.91 -2.90 -5.12
C LYS A 277 -32.05 -3.73 -5.67
N ASP A 278 -32.11 -3.79 -6.99
CA ASP A 278 -33.02 -4.62 -7.76
C ASP A 278 -32.24 -5.80 -8.36
N ILE A 279 -32.53 -7.04 -7.96
CA ILE A 279 -31.78 -8.22 -8.38
C ILE A 279 -32.67 -9.22 -9.13
N THR A 280 -32.25 -9.64 -10.31
CA THR A 280 -32.89 -10.76 -11.03
C THR A 280 -31.94 -11.95 -11.06
N PHE A 281 -32.34 -13.05 -10.43
CA PHE A 281 -31.61 -14.32 -10.50
C PHE A 281 -32.09 -15.11 -11.71
N VAL A 282 -31.18 -15.49 -12.59
CA VAL A 282 -31.48 -16.28 -13.79
C VAL A 282 -30.75 -17.61 -13.67
N LEU A 283 -31.50 -18.70 -13.49
CA LEU A 283 -30.94 -20.01 -13.21
C LEU A 283 -31.26 -21.00 -14.33
N ASP A 284 -30.19 -21.60 -14.85
CA ASP A 284 -30.25 -22.70 -15.80
C ASP A 284 -30.78 -23.98 -15.11
N VAL A 285 -31.81 -24.56 -15.70
CA VAL A 285 -32.37 -25.84 -15.29
C VAL A 285 -32.37 -26.85 -16.44
N SER A 286 -31.47 -26.69 -17.40
CA SER A 286 -31.24 -27.63 -18.51
C SER A 286 -30.72 -29.00 -18.03
N GLY A 287 -30.76 -29.98 -18.93
CA GLY A 287 -30.32 -31.34 -18.61
C GLY A 287 -28.86 -31.46 -18.14
N SER A 288 -27.96 -30.56 -18.56
CA SER A 288 -26.55 -30.57 -18.13
C SER A 288 -26.37 -30.28 -16.65
N MET A 289 -27.32 -29.54 -16.05
CA MET A 289 -27.33 -29.21 -14.63
C MET A 289 -27.69 -30.40 -13.72
N ASN A 290 -28.00 -31.58 -14.26
CA ASN A 290 -28.46 -32.71 -13.47
C ASN A 290 -27.48 -33.15 -12.37
N GLY A 291 -28.01 -33.71 -11.28
CA GLY A 291 -27.22 -34.23 -10.16
C GLY A 291 -26.69 -33.14 -9.23
N GLU A 292 -25.38 -33.14 -9.00
CA GLU A 292 -24.73 -32.30 -8.00
C GLU A 292 -24.82 -30.81 -8.34
N LYS A 293 -24.66 -30.44 -9.63
CA LYS A 293 -24.71 -29.04 -10.09
C LYS A 293 -26.03 -28.36 -9.74
N MET A 294 -27.17 -29.01 -10.02
CA MET A 294 -28.50 -28.51 -9.62
C MET A 294 -28.62 -28.38 -8.11
N THR A 295 -28.05 -29.32 -7.35
CA THR A 295 -28.08 -29.27 -5.88
C THR A 295 -27.29 -28.06 -5.36
N GLN A 296 -26.08 -27.85 -5.87
CA GLN A 296 -25.25 -26.69 -5.55
C GLN A 296 -25.92 -25.37 -5.96
N ALA A 297 -26.48 -25.30 -7.16
CA ALA A 297 -27.16 -24.11 -7.67
C ALA A 297 -28.38 -23.73 -6.83
N ARG A 298 -29.21 -24.71 -6.43
CA ARG A 298 -30.34 -24.46 -5.51
C ARG A 298 -29.87 -23.97 -4.14
N ASN A 299 -28.79 -24.54 -3.61
CA ASN A 299 -28.24 -24.12 -2.31
C ASN A 299 -27.70 -22.69 -2.36
N ALA A 300 -26.93 -22.35 -3.40
CA ALA A 300 -26.40 -21.01 -3.63
C ALA A 300 -27.52 -19.98 -3.81
N LEU A 301 -28.50 -20.28 -4.66
CA LEU A 301 -29.64 -19.38 -4.88
C LEU A 301 -30.49 -19.21 -3.61
N SER A 302 -30.72 -20.28 -2.85
CA SER A 302 -31.40 -20.21 -1.55
C SER A 302 -30.63 -19.35 -0.55
N TYR A 303 -29.30 -19.45 -0.54
CA TYR A 303 -28.46 -18.60 0.30
C TYR A 303 -28.57 -17.13 -0.10
N CYS A 304 -28.53 -16.81 -1.39
CA CYS A 304 -28.71 -15.44 -1.88
C CYS A 304 -30.07 -14.87 -1.44
N VAL A 305 -31.17 -15.60 -1.65
CA VAL A 305 -32.52 -15.15 -1.26
C VAL A 305 -32.64 -14.89 0.24
N ARG A 306 -32.05 -15.75 1.08
CA ARG A 306 -32.07 -15.56 2.55
C ARG A 306 -31.32 -14.31 2.99
N ASN A 307 -30.22 -13.97 2.31
CA ASN A 307 -29.33 -12.86 2.66
C ASN A 307 -29.63 -11.55 1.90
N LEU A 308 -30.77 -11.44 1.20
CA LEU A 308 -31.22 -10.16 0.64
C LEU A 308 -31.56 -9.16 1.75
N ASN A 309 -31.23 -7.88 1.50
CA ASN A 309 -31.54 -6.80 2.45
C ASN A 309 -33.06 -6.50 2.44
N PRO A 310 -33.62 -5.97 3.54
CA PRO A 310 -35.06 -5.70 3.64
C PRO A 310 -35.63 -4.77 2.57
N ASN A 311 -34.82 -3.81 2.10
CA ASN A 311 -35.25 -2.81 1.11
C ASN A 311 -34.99 -3.23 -0.35
N ASP A 312 -34.37 -4.39 -0.58
CA ASP A 312 -34.10 -4.91 -1.92
C ASP A 312 -35.41 -5.35 -2.60
N ARG A 313 -35.35 -5.49 -3.93
CA ARG A 313 -36.36 -6.19 -4.71
C ARG A 313 -35.71 -7.31 -5.50
N PHE A 314 -36.42 -8.42 -5.68
CA PHE A 314 -35.86 -9.57 -6.37
C PHE A 314 -36.86 -10.30 -7.26
N GLU A 315 -36.33 -11.02 -8.24
CA GLU A 315 -37.06 -11.90 -9.15
C GLU A 315 -36.22 -13.16 -9.42
N ILE A 316 -36.87 -14.30 -9.71
CA ILE A 316 -36.20 -15.54 -10.10
C ILE A 316 -36.76 -16.05 -11.43
N ILE A 317 -35.90 -16.08 -12.45
CA ILE A 317 -36.19 -16.67 -13.75
C ILE A 317 -35.49 -18.02 -13.80
N LYS A 318 -36.23 -19.10 -14.06
CA LYS A 318 -35.64 -20.37 -14.47
C LYS A 318 -35.67 -20.47 -15.98
N PHE A 319 -34.66 -21.06 -16.59
CA PHE A 319 -34.68 -21.31 -18.03
C PHE A 319 -34.16 -22.70 -18.37
N SER A 320 -34.80 -23.32 -19.37
CA SER A 320 -34.26 -24.49 -20.06
C SER A 320 -34.64 -24.39 -21.53
N THR A 321 -35.57 -25.21 -22.02
CA THR A 321 -36.17 -25.02 -23.36
C THR A 321 -36.96 -23.71 -23.45
N GLU A 322 -37.61 -23.34 -22.35
CA GLU A 322 -38.36 -22.09 -22.18
C GLU A 322 -37.85 -21.35 -20.95
N ALA A 323 -37.91 -20.03 -20.97
CA ALA A 323 -37.72 -19.20 -19.77
C ALA A 323 -39.05 -18.98 -19.04
N LYS A 324 -39.03 -19.08 -17.69
CA LYS A 324 -40.20 -18.83 -16.84
C LYS A 324 -39.81 -18.00 -15.64
N SER A 325 -40.52 -16.90 -15.45
CA SER A 325 -40.42 -16.02 -14.29
C SER A 325 -41.29 -16.53 -13.15
N LEU A 326 -40.82 -16.33 -11.92
CA LEU A 326 -41.54 -16.66 -10.69
C LEU A 326 -42.68 -15.66 -10.42
N PHE A 327 -42.37 -14.36 -10.38
CA PHE A 327 -43.37 -13.34 -10.04
C PHE A 327 -43.81 -12.48 -11.24
N GLY A 328 -43.11 -12.55 -12.37
CA GLY A 328 -43.32 -11.71 -13.55
C GLY A 328 -42.75 -10.29 -13.43
N LYS A 329 -42.25 -9.91 -12.25
CA LYS A 329 -41.62 -8.61 -11.94
C LYS A 329 -40.83 -8.70 -10.64
N ARG A 330 -39.90 -7.76 -10.40
CA ARG A 330 -39.15 -7.69 -9.14
C ARG A 330 -40.05 -7.33 -7.97
N MET A 331 -40.11 -8.22 -6.98
CA MET A 331 -40.94 -8.12 -5.79
C MET A 331 -40.13 -7.71 -4.55
N PRO A 332 -40.73 -7.00 -3.57
CA PRO A 332 -40.06 -6.65 -2.32
C PRO A 332 -39.69 -7.89 -1.50
N VAL A 333 -38.64 -7.77 -0.69
CA VAL A 333 -38.18 -8.82 0.23
C VAL A 333 -39.09 -8.90 1.46
N THR A 334 -40.21 -9.63 1.33
CA THR A 334 -41.10 -10.00 2.44
C THR A 334 -40.91 -11.48 2.78
N ASP A 335 -41.27 -11.89 4.00
CA ASP A 335 -41.20 -13.31 4.40
C ASP A 335 -42.05 -14.20 3.49
N ASN A 336 -43.22 -13.72 3.07
CA ASN A 336 -44.08 -14.44 2.12
C ASN A 336 -43.37 -14.65 0.77
N ASN A 337 -42.81 -13.59 0.17
CA ASN A 337 -42.13 -13.69 -1.12
C ASN A 337 -40.86 -14.55 -1.02
N LYS A 338 -40.12 -14.44 0.10
CA LYS A 338 -38.95 -15.28 0.39
C LYS A 338 -39.34 -16.76 0.46
N ASN A 339 -40.40 -17.10 1.19
CA ASN A 339 -40.85 -18.48 1.32
C ASN A 339 -41.32 -19.05 -0.03
N THR A 340 -42.13 -18.30 -0.78
CA THR A 340 -42.54 -18.69 -2.14
C THR A 340 -41.33 -18.93 -3.06
N ALA A 341 -40.32 -18.07 -2.98
CA ALA A 341 -39.09 -18.23 -3.75
C ALA A 341 -38.30 -19.47 -3.34
N LEU A 342 -38.17 -19.75 -2.03
CA LEU A 342 -37.46 -20.93 -1.53
C LEU A 342 -38.17 -22.24 -1.94
N GLU A 343 -39.49 -22.29 -1.90
CA GLU A 343 -40.28 -23.42 -2.40
C GLU A 343 -40.08 -23.62 -3.91
N PHE A 344 -40.14 -22.52 -4.69
CA PHE A 344 -39.87 -22.55 -6.12
C PHE A 344 -38.47 -23.10 -6.41
N ILE A 345 -37.43 -22.63 -5.70
CA ILE A 345 -36.06 -23.10 -5.87
C ILE A 345 -35.95 -24.60 -5.57
N GLN A 346 -36.56 -25.10 -4.49
CA GLN A 346 -36.53 -26.52 -4.13
C GLN A 346 -37.23 -27.41 -5.18
N SER A 347 -38.27 -26.87 -5.83
CA SER A 347 -39.03 -27.55 -6.87
C SER A 347 -38.25 -27.73 -8.19
N LEU A 348 -37.16 -26.98 -8.40
CA LEU A 348 -36.42 -27.01 -9.67
C LEU A 348 -35.83 -28.40 -9.95
N ARG A 349 -35.90 -28.78 -11.23
CA ARG A 349 -35.41 -30.05 -11.78
C ARG A 349 -34.70 -29.79 -13.10
N ALA A 350 -33.57 -30.46 -13.30
CA ALA A 350 -32.77 -30.37 -14.52
C ALA A 350 -33.47 -31.12 -15.67
N ILE A 351 -33.99 -30.40 -16.65
CA ILE A 351 -34.68 -30.96 -17.82
C ILE A 351 -34.72 -29.96 -18.98
N GLY A 352 -34.58 -30.48 -20.20
CA GLY A 352 -34.68 -29.70 -21.45
C GLY A 352 -33.34 -29.17 -21.94
N GLY A 353 -33.39 -28.32 -22.96
CA GLY A 353 -32.21 -27.64 -23.52
C GLY A 353 -31.90 -26.34 -22.79
N THR A 354 -31.16 -25.44 -23.46
CA THR A 354 -30.56 -24.25 -22.86
C THR A 354 -30.86 -23.02 -23.74
N ASN A 355 -31.96 -22.35 -23.46
CA ASN A 355 -32.44 -21.16 -24.18
C ASN A 355 -32.02 -19.88 -23.45
N MET A 356 -30.75 -19.49 -23.62
CA MET A 356 -30.20 -18.29 -22.97
C MET A 356 -30.80 -17.01 -23.53
N ASP A 357 -31.19 -17.01 -24.81
CA ASP A 357 -31.77 -15.84 -25.45
C ASP A 357 -33.06 -15.38 -24.77
N GLU A 358 -34.01 -16.30 -24.60
CA GLU A 358 -35.28 -15.98 -23.96
C GLU A 358 -35.09 -15.55 -22.51
N ALA A 359 -34.17 -16.21 -21.78
CA ALA A 359 -33.84 -15.89 -20.41
C ALA A 359 -33.28 -14.47 -20.26
N LEU A 360 -32.36 -14.08 -21.14
CA LEU A 360 -31.78 -12.72 -21.17
C LEU A 360 -32.83 -11.67 -21.51
N ASN A 361 -33.66 -11.91 -22.54
CA ASN A 361 -34.73 -10.98 -22.90
C ASN A 361 -35.72 -10.79 -21.74
N MET A 362 -36.05 -11.87 -21.02
CA MET A 362 -36.93 -11.80 -19.86
C MET A 362 -36.29 -11.03 -18.68
N ALA A 363 -35.00 -11.26 -18.41
CA ALA A 363 -34.28 -10.60 -17.34
C ALA A 363 -34.07 -9.09 -17.60
N LEU A 364 -33.86 -8.72 -18.86
CA LEU A 364 -33.65 -7.33 -19.31
C LEU A 364 -34.96 -6.56 -19.53
N ARG A 365 -36.12 -7.25 -19.55
CA ARG A 365 -37.42 -6.64 -19.85
C ARG A 365 -37.79 -5.55 -18.85
N GLU A 366 -37.48 -5.75 -17.57
CA GLU A 366 -37.78 -4.78 -16.53
C GLU A 366 -36.65 -3.75 -16.40
N LYS A 367 -36.70 -2.73 -17.26
CA LYS A 367 -35.92 -1.50 -17.08
C LYS A 367 -36.61 -0.65 -16.01
N THR A 368 -36.08 -0.67 -14.79
CA THR A 368 -36.58 0.21 -13.74
C THR A 368 -35.98 1.60 -13.94
N GLU A 369 -36.82 2.62 -14.18
CA GLU A 369 -36.44 4.05 -14.08
C GLU A 369 -36.24 4.46 -12.61
N SER A 370 -35.50 3.65 -11.87
CA SER A 370 -35.26 3.84 -10.44
C SER A 370 -33.80 4.20 -10.24
N ASN A 371 -33.52 5.06 -9.27
CA ASN A 371 -32.16 5.35 -8.78
C ASN A 371 -31.52 4.16 -8.03
N ARG A 372 -32.10 2.96 -8.13
CA ARG A 372 -31.62 1.72 -7.52
C ARG A 372 -30.68 1.00 -8.49
N PRO A 373 -29.51 0.54 -8.04
CA PRO A 373 -28.69 -0.36 -8.85
C PRO A 373 -29.48 -1.59 -9.27
N SER A 374 -29.50 -1.88 -10.58
CA SER A 374 -30.12 -3.08 -11.15
C SER A 374 -29.03 -4.11 -11.47
N MET A 375 -29.22 -5.35 -11.00
CA MET A 375 -28.27 -6.44 -11.15
C MET A 375 -28.95 -7.69 -11.69
N ILE A 376 -28.30 -8.38 -12.61
CA ILE A 376 -28.73 -9.69 -13.10
C ILE A 376 -27.65 -10.70 -12.75
N LEU A 377 -28.00 -11.71 -11.95
CA LEU A 377 -27.10 -12.82 -11.64
C LEU A 377 -27.49 -14.03 -12.47
N PHE A 378 -26.69 -14.33 -13.50
CA PHE A 378 -26.94 -15.42 -14.44
C PHE A 378 -26.10 -16.65 -14.06
N ILE A 379 -26.73 -17.80 -13.87
CA ILE A 379 -26.12 -19.05 -13.38
C ILE A 379 -26.40 -20.16 -14.40
N THR A 380 -25.35 -20.71 -15.02
CA THR A 380 -25.43 -21.77 -16.05
C THR A 380 -24.16 -22.61 -16.06
N ASP A 381 -24.24 -23.86 -16.52
CA ASP A 381 -23.10 -24.76 -16.74
C ASP A 381 -22.89 -25.14 -18.21
N GLY A 382 -23.69 -24.57 -19.11
CA GLY A 382 -23.81 -25.01 -20.50
C GLY A 382 -23.68 -23.88 -21.51
N LYS A 383 -23.70 -24.25 -22.78
CA LYS A 383 -23.77 -23.33 -23.92
C LYS A 383 -25.22 -23.20 -24.40
N PRO A 384 -25.61 -22.10 -25.07
CA PRO A 384 -26.94 -22.00 -25.65
C PRO A 384 -27.14 -23.12 -26.69
N THR A 385 -28.27 -23.83 -26.59
CA THR A 385 -28.64 -24.93 -27.51
C THR A 385 -29.98 -24.69 -28.19
N ILE A 386 -30.74 -23.69 -27.73
CA ILE A 386 -32.08 -23.34 -28.20
C ILE A 386 -32.16 -21.81 -28.37
N GLY A 387 -32.85 -21.36 -29.41
CA GLY A 387 -32.93 -19.94 -29.74
C GLY A 387 -31.67 -19.44 -30.45
N GLU A 388 -31.23 -18.23 -30.10
CA GLU A 388 -29.94 -17.70 -30.56
C GLU A 388 -28.80 -18.44 -29.85
N THR A 389 -27.97 -19.12 -30.63
CA THR A 389 -26.82 -19.90 -30.13
C THR A 389 -25.48 -19.24 -30.39
N GLU A 390 -25.44 -18.19 -31.20
CA GLU A 390 -24.21 -17.43 -31.46
C GLU A 390 -23.88 -16.52 -30.28
N GLU A 391 -22.77 -16.82 -29.59
CA GLU A 391 -22.32 -16.07 -28.40
C GLU A 391 -22.21 -14.56 -28.67
N ARG A 392 -21.73 -14.15 -29.85
CA ARG A 392 -21.62 -12.74 -30.24
C ARG A 392 -22.98 -12.04 -30.37
N ALA A 393 -23.99 -12.75 -30.89
CA ALA A 393 -25.33 -12.20 -31.03
C ALA A 393 -25.99 -12.01 -29.65
N LEU A 394 -25.75 -12.94 -28.71
CA LEU A 394 -26.22 -12.82 -27.32
C LEU A 394 -25.54 -11.65 -26.58
N ILE A 395 -24.22 -11.48 -26.72
CA ILE A 395 -23.49 -10.37 -26.09
C ILE A 395 -24.04 -9.01 -26.56
N LYS A 396 -24.37 -8.88 -27.85
CA LYS A 396 -24.94 -7.65 -28.41
C LYS A 396 -26.31 -7.28 -27.81
N LYS A 397 -27.01 -8.20 -27.15
CA LYS A 397 -28.27 -7.91 -26.44
C LYS A 397 -28.06 -7.31 -25.05
N ILE A 398 -26.87 -7.49 -24.47
CA ILE A 398 -26.52 -7.06 -23.11
C ILE A 398 -25.69 -5.77 -23.13
N SER A 399 -24.99 -5.51 -24.25
CA SER A 399 -24.29 -4.24 -24.52
C SER A 399 -25.27 -3.16 -24.95
#